data_AF-A0A1M3EVS6-F1
#
_entry.id   AF-A0A1M3EVS6-F1
#
_cell.length_a   1.000
_cell.length_b   1.000
_cell.length_c   1.000
_cell.angle_alpha   90.00
_cell.angle_beta   90.00
_cell.angle_gamma   90.00
#
_symmetry.space_group_name_H-M   'P 1'
#
loop_
_entity.id
_entity.type
_entity.pdbx_description
1 polymer ?
#
loop_
_entity_poly.entity_id
_entity_poly.type
_entity_poly.pdbx_seq_one_letter_code
_entity_poly.pdbx_strand_id
1 'polypeptide(L)'
;MVLSEWDPRRGRQGRTWRRLVQQLCPPGSVCQATPCRYLRETDGLILFGLRHNHPWGPSLHHLVSPLDGGHPTDPRNLVPAHFGCNASIGRPGAGRGLAGRPRSRDWPPLDLS
;
A
#
# COMPACT_ATOMS: atom_id res chain seq x y z
N MET A 1 -15.34 13.35 14.93
CA MET A 1 -14.45 14.39 14.36
C MET A 1 -14.28 14.13 12.87
N VAL A 2 -14.61 15.11 12.02
CA VAL A 2 -14.33 15.06 10.58
C VAL A 2 -12.89 15.57 10.39
N LEU A 3 -12.00 14.75 9.84
CA LEU A 3 -10.63 15.17 9.55
C LEU A 3 -10.62 16.16 8.38
N SER A 4 -9.76 17.18 8.41
CA SER A 4 -9.58 18.10 7.28
C SER A 4 -9.08 17.34 6.04
N GLU A 5 -9.30 17.89 4.84
CA GLU A 5 -8.92 17.23 3.58
C GLU A 5 -7.42 16.94 3.49
N TRP A 6 -6.62 17.85 4.04
CA TRP A 6 -5.16 17.77 4.11
C TRP A 6 -4.64 17.05 5.36
N ASP A 7 -5.51 16.53 6.24
CA ASP A 7 -5.03 15.80 7.43
C ASP A 7 -4.23 14.56 6.98
N PRO A 8 -2.97 14.40 7.42
CA PRO A 8 -2.11 13.28 7.05
C PRO A 8 -2.66 11.88 7.32
N ARG A 9 -3.73 11.75 8.11
CA ARG A 9 -4.40 10.50 8.48
C ARG A 9 -5.66 10.25 7.66
N ARG A 10 -6.17 11.25 6.93
CA ARG A 10 -7.45 11.15 6.22
C ARG A 10 -7.37 10.13 5.09
N GLY A 11 -8.31 9.18 5.10
CA GLY A 11 -8.53 8.26 3.98
C GLY A 11 -7.41 7.27 3.65
N ARG A 12 -6.31 7.24 4.43
CA ARG A 12 -5.17 6.31 4.28
C ARG A 12 -5.41 4.90 4.84
N GLN A 13 -6.64 4.62 5.28
CA GLN A 13 -7.06 3.33 5.81
C GLN A 13 -8.53 3.04 5.51
N GLY A 14 -8.95 1.79 5.73
CA GLY A 14 -10.34 1.38 5.60
C GLY A 14 -10.85 1.36 4.16
N ARG A 15 -12.16 1.63 3.98
CA ARG A 15 -12.85 1.49 2.68
C ARG A 15 -12.33 2.46 1.62
N THR A 16 -12.09 3.72 1.98
CA THR A 16 -11.58 4.75 1.05
C THR A 16 -10.24 4.34 0.47
N TRP A 17 -9.31 3.90 1.32
CA TRP A 17 -8.00 3.43 0.87
C TRP A 17 -8.12 2.19 -0.03
N ARG A 18 -8.93 1.20 0.37
CA ARG A 18 -9.13 -0.01 -0.44
C ARG A 18 -9.67 0.31 -1.83
N ARG A 19 -10.58 1.28 -1.95
CA ARG A 19 -11.09 1.73 -3.24
C ARG A 19 -9.97 2.35 -4.10
N LEU A 20 -9.11 3.18 -3.51
CA LEU A 20 -7.94 3.72 -4.22
C LEU A 20 -6.99 2.60 -4.65
N VAL A 21 -6.70 1.62 -3.78
CA VAL A 21 -5.85 0.48 -4.14
C VAL A 21 -6.42 -0.28 -5.33
N GLN A 22 -7.73 -0.56 -5.34
CA GLN A 22 -8.38 -1.23 -6.46
C GLN A 22 -8.31 -0.43 -7.77
N GLN A 23 -8.38 0.91 -7.68
CA GLN A 23 -8.35 1.79 -8.85
C GLN A 23 -6.94 1.99 -9.41
N LEU A 24 -5.95 2.13 -8.52
CA LEU A 24 -4.60 2.58 -8.89
C LEU A 24 -3.56 1.47 -8.88
N CYS A 25 -3.85 0.32 -8.28
CA CYS A 25 -2.99 -0.85 -8.22
C CYS A 25 -3.75 -2.09 -8.75
N PRO A 26 -4.12 -2.11 -10.04
CA PRO A 26 -4.79 -3.28 -10.64
C PRO A 26 -3.86 -4.50 -10.70
N PRO A 27 -4.41 -5.72 -10.86
CA PRO A 27 -3.65 -6.93 -11.15
C PRO A 27 -2.53 -6.73 -12.18
N GLY A 28 -1.34 -7.29 -11.91
CA GLY A 28 -0.16 -7.12 -12.77
C GLY A 28 0.67 -5.86 -12.48
N SER A 29 0.25 -5.02 -11.52
CA SER A 29 1.04 -3.85 -11.10
C SER A 29 2.42 -4.22 -10.56
N VAL A 30 3.41 -3.40 -10.90
CA VAL A 30 4.77 -3.43 -10.34
C VAL A 30 4.89 -2.36 -9.25
N CYS A 31 5.60 -2.66 -8.18
CA CYS A 31 5.88 -1.74 -7.09
C CYS A 31 6.79 -0.59 -7.56
N GLN A 32 6.31 0.64 -7.41
CA GLN A 32 7.01 1.86 -7.78
C GLN A 32 7.60 2.62 -6.58
N ALA A 33 7.50 2.04 -5.37
CA ALA A 33 8.17 2.60 -4.20
C ALA A 33 9.69 2.50 -4.38
N THR A 34 10.40 3.59 -4.07
CA THR A 34 11.86 3.66 -4.18
C THR A 34 12.48 3.84 -2.79
N PRO A 35 13.31 2.90 -2.31
CA PRO A 35 13.63 1.60 -2.91
C PRO A 35 12.51 0.54 -2.71
N CYS A 36 12.37 -0.37 -3.68
CA CYS A 36 11.51 -1.54 -3.54
C CYS A 36 12.23 -2.63 -2.73
N ARG A 37 11.68 -2.99 -1.56
CA ARG A 37 12.29 -3.98 -0.65
C ARG A 37 12.19 -5.43 -1.14
N TYR A 38 11.34 -5.70 -2.14
CA TYR A 38 11.04 -7.04 -2.64
C TYR A 38 11.43 -7.26 -4.09
N LEU A 39 12.29 -6.38 -4.64
CA LEU A 39 12.76 -6.49 -6.02
C LEU A 39 13.45 -7.85 -6.27
N ARG A 40 14.18 -8.39 -5.28
CA ARG A 40 14.89 -9.67 -5.44
C ARG A 40 13.96 -10.89 -5.32
N GLU A 41 12.89 -10.79 -4.57
CA GLU A 41 11.98 -11.90 -4.27
C GLU A 41 10.81 -12.00 -5.25
N THR A 42 10.37 -10.86 -5.79
CA THR A 42 9.16 -10.77 -6.62
C THR A 42 9.40 -10.09 -7.96
N ASP A 43 10.64 -9.69 -8.28
CA ASP A 43 10.95 -8.85 -9.44
C ASP A 43 10.14 -7.54 -9.46
N GLY A 44 9.80 -7.05 -8.26
CA GLY A 44 8.95 -5.88 -8.08
C GLY A 44 7.45 -6.14 -8.27
N LEU A 45 7.02 -7.33 -8.68
CA LEU A 45 5.61 -7.67 -8.88
C LEU A 45 4.83 -7.64 -7.57
N ILE A 46 3.65 -7.00 -7.61
CA ILE A 46 2.71 -7.00 -6.50
C ILE A 46 1.82 -8.24 -6.62
N LEU A 47 1.74 -9.02 -5.54
CA LEU A 47 1.03 -10.30 -5.52
C LEU A 47 -0.40 -10.12 -4.98
N PHE A 48 -1.38 -10.51 -5.77
CA PHE A 48 -2.81 -10.44 -5.45
C PHE A 48 -3.30 -11.77 -4.86
N GLY A 49 -4.52 -11.83 -4.32
CA GLY A 49 -5.05 -13.02 -3.64
C GLY A 49 -4.44 -13.32 -2.26
N LEU A 50 -3.55 -12.45 -1.77
CA LEU A 50 -2.92 -12.59 -0.45
C LEU A 50 -3.76 -11.93 0.64
N ARG A 51 -3.52 -12.27 1.91
CA ARG A 51 -4.16 -11.60 3.06
C ARG A 51 -4.01 -10.07 3.03
N HIS A 52 -4.99 -9.35 3.61
CA HIS A 52 -5.11 -7.88 3.58
C HIS A 52 -3.83 -7.06 3.89
N ASN A 53 -2.90 -7.60 4.68
CA ASN A 53 -1.66 -6.93 5.10
C ASN A 53 -0.42 -7.79 4.77
N HIS A 54 -0.48 -8.61 3.73
CA HIS A 54 0.67 -9.39 3.32
C HIS A 54 1.78 -8.44 2.84
N PRO A 55 3.06 -8.64 3.24
CA PRO A 55 4.15 -7.75 2.83
C PRO A 55 4.25 -7.56 1.31
N TRP A 56 4.05 -8.62 0.52
CA TRP A 56 4.02 -8.59 -0.95
C TRP A 56 2.66 -8.24 -1.58
N GLY A 57 1.64 -8.00 -0.74
CA GLY A 57 0.29 -7.67 -1.19
C GLY A 57 0.16 -6.24 -1.71
N PRO A 58 -0.97 -5.89 -2.34
CA PRO A 58 -1.18 -4.57 -2.92
C PRO A 58 -1.41 -3.48 -1.88
N SER A 59 -0.88 -2.30 -2.19
CA SER A 59 -1.05 -1.04 -1.48
C SER A 59 -0.71 0.10 -2.44
N LEU A 60 -0.82 1.33 -1.95
CA LEU A 60 -0.28 2.51 -2.60
C LEU A 60 0.82 3.13 -1.76
N HIS A 61 1.71 3.85 -2.40
CA HIS A 61 2.75 4.67 -1.79
C HIS A 61 2.59 6.13 -2.21
N HIS A 62 2.86 7.03 -1.29
CA HIS A 62 2.80 8.47 -1.54
C HIS A 62 4.09 8.95 -2.23
N LEU A 63 3.96 9.67 -3.35
CA LEU A 63 5.11 10.31 -4.02
C LEU A 63 5.69 11.45 -3.17
N VAL A 64 4.82 12.28 -2.63
CA VAL A 64 5.13 13.31 -1.63
C VAL A 64 4.47 12.92 -0.32
N SER A 65 5.26 12.85 0.74
CA SER A 65 4.78 12.51 2.08
C SER A 65 3.66 13.46 2.51
N PRO A 66 2.59 12.96 3.16
CA PRO A 66 1.56 13.83 3.73
C PRO A 66 2.08 14.80 4.80
N LEU A 67 3.22 14.51 5.43
CA LEU A 67 3.87 15.43 6.36
C LEU A 67 4.60 16.58 5.63
N ASP A 68 4.97 16.38 4.37
CA ASP A 68 5.68 17.35 3.53
C ASP A 68 4.72 18.07 2.56
N GLY A 69 3.41 18.03 2.84
CA GLY A 69 2.37 18.70 2.04
C GLY A 69 1.75 17.87 0.91
N GLY A 70 2.07 16.58 0.81
CA GLY A 70 1.44 15.69 -0.16
C GLY A 70 -0.01 15.37 0.18
N HIS A 71 -0.93 15.46 -0.79
CA HIS A 71 -2.33 15.14 -0.51
C HIS A 71 -2.50 13.64 -0.20
N PRO A 72 -3.16 13.25 0.91
CA PRO A 72 -3.13 11.88 1.42
C PRO A 72 -3.92 10.87 0.56
N THR A 73 -4.85 11.35 -0.27
CA THR A 73 -5.72 10.50 -1.11
C THR A 73 -5.83 10.97 -2.55
N ASP A 74 -4.96 11.89 -3.00
CA ASP A 74 -4.98 12.33 -4.41
C ASP A 74 -4.34 11.23 -5.26
N PRO A 75 -5.03 10.67 -6.26
CA PRO A 75 -4.45 9.70 -7.18
C PRO A 75 -3.12 10.13 -7.81
N ARG A 76 -2.92 11.44 -8.02
CA ARG A 76 -1.67 11.98 -8.58
C ARG A 76 -0.49 11.89 -7.61
N ASN A 77 -0.77 11.80 -6.31
CA ASN A 77 0.23 11.62 -5.26
C ASN A 77 0.41 10.14 -4.88
N LEU A 78 -0.19 9.20 -5.62
CA LEU A 78 -0.24 7.80 -5.24
C LEU A 78 0.27 6.91 -6.37
N VAL A 79 1.14 5.97 -6.03
CA VAL A 79 1.65 4.94 -6.96
C VAL A 79 1.48 3.54 -6.39
N PRO A 80 1.39 2.50 -7.23
CA PRO A 80 1.39 1.12 -6.79
C PRO A 80 2.60 0.79 -5.91
N ALA A 81 2.37 0.08 -4.82
CA ALA A 81 3.45 -0.41 -3.98
C ALA A 81 3.05 -1.68 -3.24
N HIS A 82 4.04 -2.50 -2.89
CA HIS A 82 3.84 -3.55 -1.90
C HIS A 82 3.39 -2.94 -0.57
N PHE A 83 2.46 -3.59 0.12
CA PHE A 83 2.03 -3.19 1.46
C PHE A 83 3.23 -3.07 2.41
N GLY A 84 4.19 -3.98 2.33
CA GLY A 84 5.41 -3.93 3.13
C GLY A 84 6.28 -2.72 2.82
N CYS A 85 6.39 -2.30 1.54
CA CYS A 85 7.12 -1.09 1.16
C CYS A 85 6.44 0.17 1.71
N ASN A 86 5.12 0.29 1.53
CA ASN A 86 4.33 1.40 2.09
C ASN A 86 4.42 1.45 3.63
N ALA A 87 4.30 0.31 4.31
CA ALA A 87 4.31 0.24 5.76
C ALA A 87 5.69 0.53 6.40
N SER A 88 6.78 0.46 5.63
CA SER A 88 8.15 0.64 6.14
C SER A 88 8.58 2.11 6.23
N ILE A 89 7.90 3.04 5.56
CA ILE A 89 8.30 4.46 5.41
C ILE A 89 7.92 5.31 6.63
N GLY A 90 8.08 4.76 7.83
CA GLY A 90 7.90 5.47 9.10
C GLY A 90 8.62 4.82 10.29
N ARG A 91 9.44 3.79 10.05
CA ARG A 91 10.25 3.12 11.09
C ARG A 91 11.62 2.75 10.52
N PRO A 92 12.68 3.51 10.86
CA PRO A 92 14.04 3.00 10.68
C PRO A 92 14.15 1.67 11.45
N GLY A 93 14.60 0.61 10.80
CA GLY A 93 14.90 -0.66 11.49
C GLY A 93 13.75 -1.68 11.64
N ALA A 94 12.64 -1.57 10.90
CA ALA A 94 11.65 -2.66 10.83
C ALA A 94 12.20 -3.85 10.01
N GLY A 95 13.10 -4.59 10.66
CA GLY A 95 13.50 -5.94 10.32
C GLY A 95 12.30 -6.89 10.34
N ARG A 96 12.51 -8.04 9.70
CA ARG A 96 11.55 -9.14 9.51
C ARG A 96 10.83 -9.49 10.82
N GLY A 97 9.63 -8.95 11.02
CA GLY A 97 8.77 -9.22 12.17
C GLY A 97 7.42 -9.73 11.73
N LEU A 98 7.39 -10.96 11.22
CA LEU A 98 6.17 -11.74 11.02
C LEU A 98 5.63 -12.15 12.40
N ALA A 99 4.87 -11.28 13.07
CA ALA A 99 4.18 -11.67 14.30
C ALA A 99 2.80 -10.99 14.41
N GLY A 100 1.76 -11.82 14.35
CA GLY A 100 0.45 -11.58 14.97
C GLY A 100 -0.30 -10.32 14.54
N ARG A 101 -0.93 -10.33 13.36
CA ARG A 101 -2.08 -9.45 13.09
C ARG A 101 -3.32 -10.29 12.78
N PRO A 102 -4.51 -9.91 13.29
CA PRO A 102 -5.74 -10.70 13.20
C PRO A 102 -6.14 -11.00 11.75
N ARG A 103 -6.78 -12.15 11.56
CA ARG A 103 -7.26 -12.67 10.26
C ARG A 103 -8.20 -11.64 9.62
N SER A 104 -7.74 -10.99 8.57
CA SER A 104 -8.54 -10.08 7.75
C SER A 104 -8.61 -10.66 6.34
N ARG A 105 -9.77 -10.46 5.70
CA ARG A 105 -10.12 -10.99 4.37
C ARG A 105 -8.98 -10.79 3.37
N ASP A 106 -8.79 -11.78 2.52
CA ASP A 106 -7.83 -11.73 1.43
C ASP A 106 -8.17 -10.62 0.44
N TRP A 107 -7.16 -10.12 -0.25
CA TRP A 107 -7.35 -9.36 -1.46
C TRP A 107 -8.09 -10.23 -2.46
N PRO A 108 -9.08 -9.70 -3.20
CA PRO A 108 -9.80 -10.50 -4.18
C PRO A 108 -8.80 -11.21 -5.11
N PRO A 109 -9.02 -12.50 -5.40
CA PRO A 109 -8.17 -13.23 -6.34
C PRO A 109 -8.22 -12.56 -7.72
N LEU A 110 -7.20 -12.84 -8.52
CA LEU A 110 -7.14 -12.45 -9.93
C LEU A 110 -8.39 -12.97 -10.64
N ASP A 111 -9.29 -12.10 -11.05
CA ASP A 111 -10.26 -12.45 -12.10
C ASP A 111 -9.56 -12.11 -13.42
N LEU A 112 -8.98 -13.14 -14.06
CA LEU A 112 -8.30 -13.05 -15.36
C LEU A 112 -9.28 -13.28 -16.52
N SER A 113 -10.54 -12.89 -16.34
CA SER A 113 -11.60 -13.10 -17.31
C SER A 113 -11.71 -11.97 -18.33
#